data_AF-A0A1W9WKX3-F1
#
_entry.id   AF-A0A1W9WKX3-F1
#
_cell.length_a   1.000
_cell.length_b   1.000
_cell.length_c   1.000
_cell.angle_alpha   90.00
_cell.angle_beta   90.00
_cell.angle_gamma   90.00
#
_symmetry.space_group_name_H-M   'P 1'
#
loop_
_entity.id
_entity.type
_entity.pdbx_description
1 polymer ?
#
loop_
_entity_poly.entity_id
_entity_poly.type
_entity_poly.pdbx_seq_one_letter_code
_entity_poly.pdbx_strand_id
1 'polypeptide(L)'
;MIDYANQIVPRCLTPKQRQQFFLPPDPSHDLIEEGIALAKAIQIEAAIAKFQAAKKLAPCHKFDPEKKVKQILLPENRPKLAKLKFVYPRNSLYLS
;
A
#
# COMPACT_ATOMS: atom_id res chain seq x y z
N MET A 1 -24.51 9.80 -13.96
CA MET A 1 -23.70 9.27 -15.10
C MET A 1 -22.19 9.34 -14.87
N ILE A 2 -21.65 10.43 -14.29
CA ILE A 2 -20.20 10.59 -14.06
C ILE A 2 -19.61 9.50 -13.13
N ASP A 3 -20.36 9.06 -12.12
CA ASP A 3 -19.85 8.06 -11.16
C ASP A 3 -19.72 6.66 -11.72
N TYR A 4 -20.59 6.27 -12.66
CA TYR A 4 -20.53 4.98 -13.36
C TYR A 4 -19.27 4.88 -14.23
N ALA A 5 -18.95 5.94 -14.98
CA ALA A 5 -17.73 5.99 -15.79
C ALA A 5 -16.48 5.77 -14.93
N ASN A 6 -16.44 6.29 -13.71
CA ASN A 6 -15.30 6.13 -12.81
C ASN A 6 -15.11 4.70 -12.27
N GLN A 7 -16.10 3.82 -12.40
CA GLN A 7 -15.97 2.40 -12.05
C GLN A 7 -15.28 1.61 -13.16
N ILE A 8 -15.38 2.11 -14.40
CA ILE A 8 -14.91 1.43 -15.62
C ILE A 8 -13.53 1.95 -16.03
N VAL A 9 -13.34 3.28 -15.98
CA VAL A 9 -12.07 3.92 -16.34
C VAL A 9 -11.35 4.44 -15.09
N PRO A 10 -10.15 3.91 -14.76
CA PRO A 10 -9.34 4.46 -13.68
C PRO A 10 -8.92 5.89 -14.04
N ARG A 11 -9.21 6.84 -13.14
CA ARG A 11 -8.88 8.26 -13.36
C ARG A 11 -7.37 8.55 -13.33
N CYS A 12 -6.59 7.75 -12.59
CA CYS A 12 -5.14 7.80 -12.67
C CYS A 12 -4.64 6.71 -13.61
N LEU A 13 -3.81 7.09 -14.59
CA LEU A 13 -3.09 6.14 -15.41
C LEU A 13 -2.03 5.42 -14.57
N THR A 14 -1.92 4.10 -14.74
CA THR A 14 -0.83 3.31 -14.17
C THR A 14 0.52 3.68 -14.82
N PRO A 15 1.66 3.43 -14.16
CA PRO A 15 2.98 3.66 -14.77
C PRO A 15 3.12 2.97 -16.14
N LYS A 16 2.60 1.74 -16.29
CA LYS A 16 2.61 1.00 -17.55
C LYS A 16 1.79 1.69 -18.64
N GLN A 17 0.58 2.17 -18.31
CA GLN A 17 -0.24 2.90 -19.28
C GLN A 17 0.43 4.21 -19.70
N ARG A 18 1.03 4.94 -18.76
CA ARG A 18 1.77 6.17 -19.10
C ARG A 18 2.92 5.89 -20.07
N GLN A 19 3.66 4.80 -19.87
CA GLN A 19 4.69 4.36 -20.82
C GLN A 19 4.12 4.01 -22.19
N GLN A 20 2.98 3.29 -22.25
CA GLN A 20 2.32 2.96 -23.52
C GLN A 20 1.89 4.21 -24.31
N PHE A 21 1.57 5.29 -23.61
CA PHE A 21 1.21 6.58 -24.21
C PHE A 21 2.39 7.56 -24.31
N PHE A 22 3.64 7.11 -24.06
CA PHE A 22 4.84 7.96 -24.06
C PHE A 22 4.74 9.20 -23.15
N LEU A 23 3.97 9.10 -22.06
CA LEU A 23 3.81 10.15 -21.08
C LEU A 23 4.95 10.11 -20.05
N PRO A 24 5.37 11.27 -19.48
CA PRO A 24 6.38 11.29 -18.43
C PRO A 24 5.90 10.51 -17.20
N PRO A 25 6.80 10.01 -16.32
CA PRO A 25 6.40 9.38 -15.06
C PRO A 25 5.58 10.34 -14.20
N ASP A 26 4.72 9.79 -13.35
CA ASP A 26 3.92 10.56 -12.40
C ASP A 26 4.53 10.39 -11.00
N PRO A 27 5.07 11.45 -10.39
CA PRO A 27 5.73 11.38 -9.09
C PRO A 27 4.80 10.92 -7.95
N SER A 28 3.47 10.98 -8.15
CA SER A 28 2.53 10.45 -7.16
C SER A 28 2.62 8.93 -7.01
N HIS A 29 3.05 8.20 -8.06
CA HIS A 29 3.27 6.76 -7.97
C HIS A 29 4.50 6.41 -7.13
N ASP A 30 5.57 7.21 -7.22
CA ASP A 30 6.77 7.00 -6.40
C ASP A 30 6.43 7.16 -4.90
N LEU A 31 5.62 8.16 -4.55
CA LEU A 31 5.09 8.34 -3.20
C LEU A 31 4.22 7.17 -2.73
N ILE A 32 3.48 6.53 -3.63
CA ILE A 32 2.68 5.33 -3.32
C ILE A 32 3.61 4.14 -3.02
N GLU A 33 4.62 3.91 -3.85
CA GLU A 33 5.58 2.83 -3.65
C GLU A 33 6.38 3.00 -2.36
N GLU A 34 6.83 4.22 -2.05
CA GLU A 34 7.47 4.55 -0.77
C GLU A 34 6.53 4.30 0.41
N GLY A 35 5.26 4.73 0.31
CA GLY A 35 4.25 4.46 1.35
C GLY A 35 4.03 2.98 1.58
N ILE A 36 4.03 2.16 0.51
CA ILE A 36 3.92 0.70 0.60
C ILE A 36 5.14 0.11 1.32
N ALA A 37 6.35 0.56 0.97
CA ALA A 37 7.59 0.09 1.60
C ALA A 37 7.60 0.40 3.11
N LEU A 38 7.23 1.63 3.49
CA LEU A 38 7.12 2.06 4.89
C LEU A 38 6.05 1.26 5.65
N ALA A 39 4.88 1.01 5.03
CA ALA A 39 3.83 0.21 5.65
C ALA A 39 4.28 -1.23 5.92
N LYS A 40 5.00 -1.84 4.96
CA LYS A 40 5.60 -3.18 5.14
C LYS A 40 6.66 -3.21 6.25
N ALA A 41 7.38 -2.11 6.45
CA ALA A 41 8.33 -1.93 7.54
C ALA A 41 7.67 -1.54 8.88
N ILE A 42 6.33 -1.55 8.98
CA ILE A 42 5.55 -1.17 10.17
C ILE A 42 5.74 0.31 10.56
N GLN A 43 6.25 1.15 9.66
CA GLN A 43 6.35 2.59 9.85
C GLN A 43 5.03 3.27 9.45
N ILE A 44 4.00 3.07 10.28
CA ILE A 44 2.60 3.41 9.97
C ILE A 44 2.41 4.89 9.66
N GLU A 45 2.87 5.79 10.54
CA GLU A 45 2.66 7.23 10.36
C GLU A 45 3.37 7.77 9.12
N ALA A 46 4.61 7.34 8.90
CA ALA A 46 5.39 7.71 7.72
C ALA A 46 4.72 7.21 6.42
N ALA A 47 4.18 5.99 6.43
CA ALA A 47 3.44 5.44 5.30
C ALA A 47 2.16 6.24 5.00
N ILE A 48 1.38 6.58 6.02
CA ILE A 48 0.18 7.42 5.89
C ILE A 48 0.56 8.77 5.28
N ALA A 49 1.63 9.40 5.76
CA ALA A 49 2.09 10.69 5.25
C ALA A 49 2.44 10.62 3.75
N LYS A 50 3.12 9.56 3.30
CA LYS A 50 3.42 9.34 1.87
C LYS A 50 2.15 9.15 1.03
N PHE A 51 1.20 8.35 1.50
CA PHE A 51 -0.08 8.18 0.83
C PHE A 51 -0.92 9.47 0.76
N GLN A 52 -0.88 10.30 1.81
CA GLN A 52 -1.49 11.62 1.80
C GLN A 52 -0.82 12.54 0.80
N ALA A 53 0.52 12.56 0.73
CA ALA A 53 1.27 13.35 -0.24
C ALA A 53 0.92 12.93 -1.68
N ALA A 54 0.84 11.63 -1.96
CA ALA A 54 0.42 11.11 -3.26
C ALA A 54 -0.97 11.61 -3.67
N LYS A 55 -1.95 11.60 -2.75
CA LYS A 55 -3.30 12.12 -2.99
C LYS A 55 -3.35 13.63 -3.20
N LYS A 56 -2.53 14.39 -2.48
CA LYS A 56 -2.42 15.85 -2.67
C LYS A 56 -1.87 16.17 -4.06
N LEU A 57 -0.91 15.38 -4.53
CA LEU A 57 -0.29 15.57 -5.85
C LEU A 57 -1.19 15.12 -6.99
N ALA A 58 -1.89 13.99 -6.81
CA ALA A 58 -2.83 13.45 -7.78
C ALA A 58 -4.15 13.04 -7.09
N PRO A 59 -5.15 13.97 -7.02
CA PRO A 59 -6.45 13.70 -6.41
C PRO A 59 -7.28 12.59 -7.09
N CYS A 60 -6.85 12.14 -8.27
CA CYS A 60 -7.46 10.99 -8.95
C CYS A 60 -7.28 9.68 -8.17
N HIS A 61 -6.31 9.60 -7.25
CA HIS A 61 -6.03 8.42 -6.43
C HIS A 61 -7.17 8.16 -5.45
N LYS A 62 -8.00 7.15 -5.75
CA LYS A 62 -9.13 6.75 -4.93
C LYS A 62 -8.74 5.69 -3.90
N PHE A 63 -8.00 6.09 -2.88
CA PHE A 63 -7.81 5.28 -1.67
C PHE A 63 -7.89 6.14 -0.41
N ASP A 64 -8.19 5.50 0.70
CA ASP A 64 -8.04 6.09 2.02
C ASP A 64 -6.64 5.73 2.57
N PRO A 65 -5.78 6.70 2.90
CA PRO A 65 -4.40 6.45 3.36
C PRO A 65 -4.32 5.46 4.54
N GLU A 66 -5.17 5.62 5.54
CA GLU A 66 -5.17 4.77 6.74
C GLU A 66 -5.65 3.36 6.42
N LYS A 67 -6.77 3.25 5.69
CA LYS A 67 -7.30 1.96 5.23
C LYS A 67 -6.29 1.23 4.35
N LYS A 68 -5.53 1.96 3.51
CA LYS A 68 -4.50 1.38 2.65
C LYS A 68 -3.37 0.78 3.48
N VAL A 69 -2.90 1.47 4.51
CA VAL A 69 -1.89 0.91 5.44
C VAL A 69 -2.45 -0.31 6.17
N LYS A 70 -3.67 -0.24 6.71
CA LYS A 70 -4.34 -1.38 7.36
C LYS A 70 -4.40 -2.59 6.43
N GLN A 71 -4.79 -2.40 5.17
CA GLN A 71 -4.81 -3.47 4.17
C GLN A 71 -3.45 -4.13 3.97
N ILE A 72 -2.37 -3.34 3.91
CA ILE A 72 -1.01 -3.87 3.73
C ILE A 72 -0.55 -4.69 4.95
N LEU A 73 -0.96 -4.29 6.15
CA LEU A 73 -0.63 -4.98 7.41
C LEU A 73 -1.43 -6.27 7.62
N LEU A 74 -2.55 -6.47 6.92
CA LEU A 74 -3.34 -7.69 7.04
C LEU A 74 -2.50 -8.92 6.67
N PRO A 75 -2.58 -10.02 7.46
CA PRO A 75 -1.78 -11.21 7.25
C PRO A 75 -2.02 -11.87 5.89
N GLU A 76 -3.19 -11.68 5.28
CA GLU A 76 -3.54 -12.17 3.94
C GLU A 76 -2.67 -11.55 2.83
N ASN A 77 -2.12 -10.36 3.04
CA ASN A 77 -1.28 -9.63 2.09
C ASN A 77 0.23 -9.75 2.39
N ARG A 78 0.61 -10.48 3.45
CA ARG A 78 2.01 -10.92 3.58
C ARG A 78 2.25 -11.99 2.52
N PRO A 79 3.30 -11.88 1.67
CA PRO A 79 3.70 -13.03 0.86
C PRO A 79 3.91 -14.17 1.86
N LYS A 80 3.15 -15.27 1.70
CA LYS A 80 3.07 -16.41 2.62
C LYS A 80 4.44 -16.58 3.25
N LEU A 81 4.59 -16.07 4.49
CA LEU A 81 5.87 -16.15 5.18
C LEU A 81 6.23 -17.61 5.11
N ALA A 82 7.36 -17.85 4.46
CA ALA A 82 7.85 -19.16 4.13
C ALA A 82 7.55 -20.11 5.28
N LYS A 83 7.23 -21.36 4.93
CA LYS A 83 7.37 -22.53 5.79
C LYS A 83 8.77 -22.53 6.43
N LEU A 84 8.99 -21.70 7.43
CA LEU A 84 10.20 -21.60 8.21
C LEU A 84 9.75 -21.83 9.64
N LYS A 85 9.83 -23.10 9.99
CA LYS A 85 9.93 -23.68 11.33
C LYS A 85 10.40 -22.65 12.37
N PHE A 86 9.48 -21.89 12.95
CA PHE A 86 9.71 -21.25 14.25
C PHE A 86 9.20 -22.22 15.30
N VAL A 87 10.08 -23.13 15.70
CA VAL A 87 9.97 -23.86 16.95
C VAL A 87 10.19 -22.81 18.05
N TYR A 88 9.11 -22.34 18.68
CA TYR A 88 9.24 -21.65 19.97
C TYR A 88 9.37 -22.73 21.05
N PRO A 89 10.47 -22.80 21.82
CA PRO A 89 10.45 -23.54 23.06
C PRO A 89 9.61 -22.73 24.06
N ARG A 90 8.36 -23.13 24.27
CA ARG A 90 7.55 -22.64 25.38
C ARG A 90 7.95 -23.44 26.62
N ASN A 91 9.07 -23.08 27.24
CA ASN A 91 9.47 -23.62 28.54
C ASN A 91 9.30 -22.59 29.65
N SER A 92 8.81 -23.10 30.78
CA SER A 92 8.77 -22.51 32.13
C SER A 92 7.63 -21.54 32.41
N LEU A 93 6.45 -22.04 32.81
CA LEU A 93 6.03 -22.39 34.18
C LEU A 93 5.63 -21.14 34.99
N TYR A 94 4.33 -21.04 35.22
CA TYR A 94 3.70 -20.12 36.17
C TYR A 94 4.32 -20.32 37.56
N LEU A 95 4.78 -19.23 38.17
CA LEU A 95 5.10 -19.19 39.59
C LEU A 95 3.83 -19.46 40.40
N SER A 96 3.92 -20.45 41.28
CA SER A 96 3.02 -20.70 42.42
C SER A 96 3.25 -19.69 43.53
#